data_AF-A0A933FGD3-F1
#
_entry.id   AF-A0A933FGD3-F1
#
_cell.length_a   1.000
_cell.length_b   1.000
_cell.length_c   1.000
_cell.angle_alpha   90.00
_cell.angle_beta   90.00
_cell.angle_gamma   90.00
#
_symmetry.space_group_name_H-M   'P 1'
#
loop_
_entity.id
_entity.type
_entity.pdbx_description
1 polymer ?
#
loop_
_entity_poly.entity_id
_entity_poly.type
_entity_poly.pdbx_seq_one_letter_code
_entity_poly.pdbx_strand_id
1 'polypeptide(L)'
;MTSRERLLTAFHRKEADRVPVCPDISVMVPAKRTGRPFHELFLDGREHTGWTSETYTNAYVDAVKYFGIDGWYVYGGLKEIRPPGAPEFVESIGTVYDGKLVKRVCQTSLGDLIEQEMFFADEPPWREEKP
;
A
#
# COMPACT_ATOMS: atom_id res chain seq x y z
N MET A 1 -13.36 9.28 25.28
CA MET A 1 -13.64 8.12 24.40
C MET A 1 -12.35 7.65 23.74
N THR A 2 -12.19 6.35 23.50
CA THR A 2 -11.12 5.82 22.63
C THR A 2 -11.35 6.26 21.18
N SER A 3 -10.34 6.11 20.32
CA SER A 3 -10.50 6.43 18.89
C SER A 3 -11.64 5.64 18.24
N ARG A 4 -11.70 4.33 18.53
CA ARG A 4 -12.77 3.44 18.05
C ARG A 4 -14.14 3.88 18.56
N GLU A 5 -14.26 4.19 19.85
CA GLU A 5 -15.53 4.66 20.43
C GLU A 5 -16.00 5.96 19.78
N ARG A 6 -15.09 6.92 19.56
CA ARG A 6 -15.39 8.21 18.95
C ARG A 6 -15.92 8.05 17.52
N LEU A 7 -15.22 7.28 16.69
CA LEU A 7 -15.63 7.00 15.31
C LEU A 7 -16.99 6.31 15.25
N LEU A 8 -17.20 5.24 16.03
CA LEU A 8 -18.47 4.52 16.04
C LEU A 8 -19.63 5.39 16.55
N THR A 9 -19.40 6.20 17.58
CA THR A 9 -20.40 7.13 18.11
C THR A 9 -20.83 8.14 17.03
N ALA A 10 -19.87 8.73 16.32
CA ALA A 10 -20.14 9.65 15.22
C ALA A 10 -20.88 8.96 14.07
N PHE A 11 -20.48 7.74 13.66
CA PHE A 11 -21.18 6.97 12.62
C PHE A 11 -22.62 6.61 12.99
N HIS A 12 -22.90 6.42 14.27
CA HIS A 12 -24.25 6.22 14.79
C HIS A 12 -25.06 7.53 14.94
N ARG A 13 -24.55 8.66 14.47
CA ARG A 13 -25.17 9.99 14.58
C ARG A 13 -25.46 10.40 16.04
N LYS A 14 -24.57 10.00 16.95
CA LYS A 14 -24.59 10.40 18.37
C LYS A 14 -23.51 11.45 18.64
N GLU A 15 -23.64 12.16 19.77
CA GLU A 15 -22.65 13.12 20.22
C GLU A 15 -21.40 12.41 20.77
N ALA A 16 -20.27 12.63 20.11
CA ALA A 16 -18.96 12.14 20.55
C ALA A 16 -18.26 13.19 21.42
N ASP A 17 -17.21 12.80 22.13
CA ASP A 17 -16.42 13.70 23.00
C ASP A 17 -15.72 14.84 22.23
N ARG A 18 -15.48 14.66 20.93
CA ARG A 18 -15.04 15.66 19.94
C ARG A 18 -15.28 15.15 18.53
N VAL A 19 -15.14 16.02 17.53
CA VAL A 19 -15.17 15.63 16.11
C VAL A 19 -14.05 14.62 15.83
N PRO A 20 -14.34 13.43 15.27
CA PRO A 20 -13.30 12.48 14.89
C PRO A 20 -12.46 13.01 13.73
N VAL A 21 -11.16 12.71 13.75
CA VAL A 21 -10.21 13.16 12.71
C VAL A 21 -9.51 11.93 12.15
N CYS A 22 -9.87 11.49 10.94
CA CYS A 22 -9.25 10.34 10.28
C CYS A 22 -9.00 10.63 8.78
N PRO A 23 -8.09 11.57 8.44
CA PRO A 23 -7.80 11.89 7.05
C PRO A 23 -7.19 10.69 6.30
N ASP A 24 -7.41 10.64 4.99
CA ASP A 24 -6.57 9.85 4.09
C ASP A 24 -5.19 10.53 4.02
N ILE A 25 -4.19 9.90 4.60
CA ILE A 25 -2.81 10.41 4.67
C ILE A 25 -1.92 9.83 3.57
N SER A 26 -2.49 9.12 2.59
CA SER A 26 -1.77 8.25 1.65
C SER A 26 -0.95 7.15 2.35
N VAL A 27 -0.59 6.09 1.63
CA VAL A 27 0.42 5.11 2.10
C VAL A 27 1.81 5.74 2.24
N MET A 28 2.01 6.90 1.60
CA MET A 28 3.28 7.61 1.52
C MET A 28 3.71 8.27 2.83
N VAL A 29 2.79 8.87 3.58
CA VAL A 29 3.11 9.50 4.86
C VAL A 29 3.55 8.47 5.91
N PRO A 30 2.81 7.36 6.11
CA PRO A 30 3.27 6.24 6.93
C PRO A 30 4.61 5.66 6.49
N ALA A 31 4.81 5.45 5.18
CA ALA A 31 6.06 4.92 4.65
C ALA A 31 7.26 5.81 4.98
N LYS A 32 7.18 7.11 4.65
CA LYS A 32 8.26 8.08 4.91
C LYS A 32 8.62 8.14 6.39
N ARG A 33 7.60 8.05 7.25
CA ARG A 33 7.75 8.09 8.70
C ARG A 33 8.59 6.94 9.26
N THR A 34 8.54 5.76 8.65
CA THR A 34 9.32 4.61 9.11
C THR A 34 10.83 4.88 9.06
N GLY A 35 11.27 5.85 8.25
CA GLY A 35 12.70 6.12 7.98
C GLY A 35 13.36 5.05 7.10
N ARG A 36 12.61 4.04 6.67
CA ARG A 36 13.07 2.98 5.78
C ARG A 36 12.96 3.43 4.32
N PRO A 37 13.80 2.88 3.42
CA PRO A 37 13.61 3.09 1.99
C PRO A 37 12.23 2.62 1.52
N PHE A 38 11.60 3.36 0.60
CA PHE A 38 10.26 3.03 0.09
C PHE A 38 10.21 1.64 -0.53
N HIS A 39 11.19 1.28 -1.35
CA HIS A 39 11.26 -0.06 -1.94
C HIS A 39 11.28 -1.19 -0.90
N GLU A 40 11.78 -1.00 0.33
CA GLU A 40 11.75 -2.03 1.36
C GLU A 40 10.36 -2.26 1.97
N LEU A 41 9.48 -1.26 1.87
CA LEU A 41 8.10 -1.36 2.34
C LEU A 41 7.23 -2.00 1.25
N PHE A 42 7.43 -1.59 -0.01
CA PHE A 42 6.70 -2.14 -1.15
C PHE A 42 7.14 -3.55 -1.55
N LEU A 43 8.42 -3.89 -1.37
CA LEU A 43 9.01 -5.18 -1.73
C LEU A 43 9.49 -5.94 -0.48
N ASP A 44 8.65 -5.94 0.56
CA ASP A 44 8.95 -6.50 1.89
C ASP A 44 8.91 -8.05 1.96
N GLY A 45 8.65 -8.72 0.83
CA GLY A 45 8.52 -10.18 0.74
C GLY A 45 7.26 -10.75 1.39
N ARG A 46 6.32 -9.91 1.83
CA ARG A 46 5.02 -10.34 2.36
C ARG A 46 3.98 -10.36 1.24
N GLU A 47 2.84 -11.01 1.48
CA GLU A 47 1.71 -10.92 0.56
C GLU A 47 1.15 -9.49 0.58
N HIS A 48 1.03 -8.88 -0.60
CA HIS A 48 0.38 -7.59 -0.79
C HIS A 48 -1.00 -7.76 -1.39
N THR A 49 -1.95 -6.94 -0.93
CA THR A 49 -3.24 -6.74 -1.59
C THR A 49 -3.31 -5.27 -2.02
N GLY A 50 -3.17 -5.03 -3.32
CA GLY A 50 -2.93 -3.69 -3.84
C GLY A 50 -1.58 -3.14 -3.34
N TRP A 51 -1.60 -1.94 -2.76
CA TRP A 51 -0.41 -1.25 -2.24
C TRP A 51 -0.13 -1.53 -0.76
N THR A 52 -0.73 -2.57 -0.20
CA THR A 52 -0.63 -2.84 1.24
C THR A 52 -0.24 -4.25 1.58
N SER A 53 0.62 -4.31 2.58
CA SER A 53 0.96 -5.50 3.35
C SER A 53 0.75 -5.25 4.84
N GLU A 54 1.02 -6.27 5.64
CA GLU A 54 1.12 -6.13 7.09
C GLU A 54 2.16 -5.06 7.50
N THR A 55 3.25 -4.91 6.75
CA THR A 55 4.27 -3.88 7.01
C THR A 55 3.69 -2.48 6.88
N TYR A 56 2.92 -2.22 5.81
CA TYR A 56 2.22 -0.95 5.63
C TYR A 56 1.16 -0.69 6.70
N THR A 57 0.47 -1.75 7.14
CA THR A 57 -0.53 -1.65 8.21
C THR A 57 0.13 -1.18 9.51
N ASN A 58 1.28 -1.75 9.87
CA ASN A 58 2.04 -1.33 11.05
C ASN A 58 2.52 0.12 10.93
N ALA A 59 3.07 0.51 9.78
CA ALA A 59 3.48 1.89 9.53
C ALA A 59 2.30 2.88 9.68
N TYR A 60 1.11 2.52 9.18
CA TYR A 60 -0.09 3.33 9.32
C TYR A 60 -0.52 3.47 10.79
N VAL A 61 -0.55 2.37 11.53
CA VAL A 61 -0.91 2.39 12.96
C VAL A 61 0.05 3.29 13.75
N ASP A 62 1.34 3.26 13.45
CA ASP A 62 2.33 4.12 14.09
C ASP A 62 2.18 5.60 13.68
N ALA A 63 1.80 5.86 12.44
CA ALA A 63 1.44 7.20 11.98
C ALA A 63 0.20 7.74 12.72
N VAL A 64 -0.86 6.94 12.88
CA VAL A 64 -2.06 7.31 13.64
C VAL A 64 -1.71 7.70 15.08
N LYS A 65 -0.90 6.88 15.76
CA LYS A 65 -0.47 7.14 17.15
C LYS A 65 0.29 8.45 17.28
N TYR A 66 1.23 8.74 16.37
CA TYR A 66 1.97 10.00 16.40
C TYR A 66 1.11 11.21 16.03
N PHE A 67 0.28 11.05 14.99
CA PHE A 67 -0.84 11.89 14.62
C PHE A 67 -1.67 12.40 15.81
N GLY A 68 -1.89 11.53 16.80
CA GLY A 68 -2.96 11.73 17.76
C GLY A 68 -4.34 11.78 17.07
N ILE A 69 -4.43 11.21 15.87
CA ILE A 69 -5.64 11.17 15.04
C ILE A 69 -6.41 9.89 15.30
N ASP A 70 -7.64 9.83 14.81
CA ASP A 70 -8.45 8.63 14.80
C ASP A 70 -8.05 7.71 13.65
N GLY A 71 -7.93 6.40 13.94
CA GLY A 71 -7.50 5.40 12.97
C GLY A 71 -8.67 4.80 12.20
N TRP A 72 -8.63 4.92 10.87
CA TRP A 72 -9.56 4.25 9.96
C TRP A 72 -8.76 3.70 8.77
N TYR A 73 -8.42 2.41 8.83
CA TYR A 73 -7.56 1.78 7.84
C TYR A 73 -8.33 1.50 6.55
N VAL A 74 -8.14 2.35 5.54
CA VAL A 74 -8.83 2.28 4.23
C VAL A 74 -8.03 1.57 3.15
N TYR A 75 -6.76 1.25 3.40
CA TYR A 75 -5.86 0.75 2.38
C TYR A 75 -5.86 -0.77 2.25
N GLY A 76 -6.54 -1.50 3.15
CA GLY A 76 -6.61 -2.95 3.09
C GLY A 76 -7.36 -3.42 1.84
N GLY A 77 -6.75 -4.33 1.08
CA GLY A 77 -7.37 -5.00 -0.05
C GLY A 77 -7.87 -6.39 0.30
N LEU A 78 -8.80 -6.90 -0.51
CA LEU A 78 -9.11 -8.32 -0.54
C LEU A 78 -8.21 -8.99 -1.57
N LYS A 79 -7.88 -10.27 -1.34
CA LYS A 79 -7.19 -11.08 -2.33
C LYS A 79 -8.00 -11.14 -3.61
N GLU A 80 -7.35 -10.91 -4.73
CA GLU A 80 -7.98 -11.00 -6.05
C GLU A 80 -8.56 -12.41 -6.27
N ILE A 81 -9.82 -12.48 -6.69
CA ILE A 81 -10.46 -13.72 -7.11
C ILE A 81 -10.16 -13.91 -8.59
N ARG A 82 -9.31 -14.89 -8.92
CA ARG A 82 -8.86 -15.17 -10.29
C ARG A 82 -9.57 -16.40 -10.86
N PRO A 83 -10.09 -16.35 -12.10
CA PRO A 83 -10.65 -17.53 -12.76
C PRO A 83 -9.55 -18.52 -13.16
N PRO A 84 -9.87 -19.82 -13.30
CA PRO A 84 -8.94 -20.80 -13.86
C PRO A 84 -8.45 -20.38 -15.25
N GLY A 85 -7.14 -20.45 -15.48
CA GLY A 85 -6.53 -20.06 -16.76
C GLY A 85 -6.37 -18.54 -16.97
N ALA A 86 -6.57 -17.73 -15.93
CA ALA A 86 -6.23 -16.31 -15.98
C ALA A 86 -4.73 -16.13 -16.32
N PRO A 87 -4.36 -15.19 -17.21
CA PRO A 87 -2.96 -14.94 -17.54
C PRO A 87 -2.15 -14.56 -16.29
N GLU A 88 -0.96 -15.13 -16.12
CA GLU A 88 -0.09 -14.87 -14.97
C GLU A 88 1.09 -13.98 -15.36
N PHE A 89 1.39 -13.00 -14.52
CA PHE A 89 2.61 -12.21 -14.65
C PHE A 89 3.72 -12.91 -13.87
N VAL A 90 4.84 -13.16 -14.54
CA VAL A 90 6.09 -13.57 -13.90
C VAL A 90 6.88 -12.31 -13.55
N GLU A 91 7.23 -12.18 -12.27
CA GLU A 91 7.95 -11.03 -11.73
C GLU A 91 9.45 -11.32 -11.60
N SER A 92 10.27 -10.32 -11.93
CA SER A 92 11.71 -10.31 -11.65
C SER A 92 12.11 -8.95 -11.07
N ILE A 93 12.95 -8.95 -10.05
CA ILE A 93 13.38 -7.75 -9.33
C ILE A 93 14.88 -7.54 -9.55
N GLY A 94 15.24 -6.43 -10.19
CA GLY A 94 16.62 -5.97 -10.38
C GLY A 94 17.00 -4.88 -9.38
N THR A 95 18.28 -4.82 -9.00
CA THR A 95 18.82 -3.66 -8.26
C THR A 95 19.36 -2.64 -9.26
N VAL A 96 18.99 -1.38 -9.08
CA VAL A 96 19.44 -0.24 -9.88
C VAL A 96 19.95 0.85 -8.94
N TYR A 97 20.58 1.90 -9.49
CA TYR A 97 21.25 2.94 -8.69
C TYR A 97 20.34 3.57 -7.63
N ASP A 98 19.12 3.96 -8.00
CA ASP A 98 18.16 4.66 -7.12
C ASP A 98 17.13 3.76 -6.43
N GLY A 99 17.27 2.43 -6.52
CA GLY A 99 16.34 1.49 -5.87
C GLY A 99 16.21 0.14 -6.57
N LYS A 100 14.98 -0.25 -6.88
CA LYS A 100 14.63 -1.56 -7.45
C LYS A 100 13.78 -1.39 -8.71
N LEU A 101 14.15 -2.08 -9.78
CA LEU A 101 13.31 -2.18 -10.98
C LEU A 101 12.58 -3.52 -10.93
N VAL A 102 11.25 -3.47 -10.96
CA VAL A 102 10.40 -4.65 -11.03
C VAL A 102 9.90 -4.79 -12.46
N LYS A 103 10.28 -5.88 -13.12
CA LYS A 103 9.78 -6.24 -14.45
C LYS A 103 8.78 -7.39 -14.32
N ARG A 104 7.59 -7.20 -14.88
CA ARG A 104 6.53 -8.20 -14.94
C ARG A 104 6.24 -8.56 -16.39
N VAL A 105 6.22 -9.85 -16.70
CA VAL A 105 5.95 -10.35 -18.05
C VAL A 105 4.77 -11.32 -18.00
N CYS A 106 3.77 -11.09 -18.83
CA CYS A 106 2.64 -11.99 -19.01
C CYS A 106 2.59 -12.48 -20.45
N GLN A 107 2.74 -13.80 -20.64
CA GLN A 107 2.68 -14.40 -21.96
C GLN A 107 1.21 -14.59 -22.37
N THR A 108 0.83 -14.07 -23.53
CA THR A 108 -0.51 -14.23 -24.09
C THR A 108 -0.45 -14.86 -25.48
N SER A 109 -1.60 -15.32 -25.99
CA SER A 109 -1.69 -15.84 -27.36
C SER A 109 -1.42 -14.80 -28.44
N LEU A 110 -1.45 -13.50 -28.10
CA LEU A 110 -1.23 -12.40 -29.02
C LEU A 110 0.16 -11.75 -28.86
N GLY A 111 0.99 -12.26 -27.94
CA GLY A 111 2.30 -11.71 -27.62
C GLY A 111 2.49 -11.50 -26.12
N ASP A 112 3.69 -11.06 -25.75
CA ASP A 112 4.04 -10.80 -24.36
C ASP A 112 3.60 -9.39 -23.95
N LEU A 113 2.91 -9.30 -22.81
CA LEU A 113 2.64 -8.04 -22.12
C LEU A 113 3.75 -7.78 -21.13
N ILE A 114 4.37 -6.60 -21.20
CA ILE A 114 5.52 -6.24 -20.37
C ILE A 114 5.17 -4.99 -19.56
N GLU A 115 5.42 -5.05 -18.26
CA GLU A 115 5.36 -3.91 -17.35
C GLU A 115 6.72 -3.72 -16.68
N GLN A 116 7.15 -2.47 -16.55
CA GLN A 116 8.32 -2.09 -15.77
C GLN A 116 7.94 -1.00 -14.78
N GLU A 117 8.25 -1.23 -13.51
CA GLU A 117 7.95 -0.32 -12.41
C GLU A 117 9.18 -0.08 -11.56
N MET A 118 9.51 1.18 -11.37
CA MET A 118 10.65 1.61 -10.59
C MET A 118 10.21 1.90 -9.16
N PHE A 119 10.89 1.28 -8.20
CA PHE A 119 10.68 1.46 -6.76
C PHE A 119 11.90 2.17 -6.18
N PHE A 120 11.73 3.45 -5.85
CA PHE A 120 12.79 4.31 -5.33
C PHE A 120 13.07 4.07 -3.85
N ALA A 121 14.20 4.57 -3.38
CA ALA A 121 14.53 4.59 -1.96
C ALA A 121 13.79 5.69 -1.20
N ASP A 122 13.60 6.87 -1.78
CA ASP A 122 13.18 8.07 -1.05
C ASP A 122 11.82 8.65 -1.48
N GLU A 123 11.21 8.06 -2.51
CA GLU A 123 9.96 8.52 -3.11
C GLU A 123 9.06 7.34 -3.60
N PRO A 124 7.79 7.59 -4.02
CA PRO A 124 6.87 6.53 -4.45
C PRO A 124 7.29 5.86 -5.75
N PRO A 125 6.89 4.60 -5.97
CA PRO A 125 7.12 3.94 -7.24
C PRO A 125 6.30 4.58 -8.37
N TRP A 126 6.83 4.47 -9.59
CA TRP A 126 6.05 4.74 -10.80
C TRP A 126 6.39 3.75 -11.91
N ARG A 127 5.45 3.60 -12.85
CA ARG A 127 5.62 2.73 -14.02
C ARG A 127 6.45 3.43 -15.09
N GLU A 128 7.54 2.80 -15.49
CA GLU A 128 8.34 3.21 -16.64
C GLU A 128 7.73 2.68 -17.95
N GLU A 129 7.21 1.45 -17.92
CA GLU A 129 6.58 0.80 -19.07
C GLU A 129 5.21 0.25 -18.66
N LYS A 130 4.22 0.39 -19.54
CA LYS A 130 2.86 -0.15 -19.36
C LYS A 130 2.61 -1.22 -20.45
N PRO A 131 1.93 -2.33 -20.11
CA PRO A 131 1.64 -3.40 -21.05
C PRO A 131 0.64 -3.01 -22.14
#